data_AF-A0A6M2AIB2-F1
#
_entry.id   AF-A0A6M2AIB2-F1
#
_cell.length_a   1.000
_cell.length_b   1.000
_cell.length_c   1.000
_cell.angle_alpha   90.00
_cell.angle_beta   90.00
_cell.angle_gamma   90.00
#
_symmetry.space_group_name_H-M   'P 1'
#
loop_
_entity.id
_entity.type
_entity.pdbx_description
1 polymer ?
#
loop_
_entity_poly.entity_id
_entity_poly.type
_entity_poly.pdbx_seq_one_letter_code
_entity_poly.pdbx_strand_id
1 'polypeptide(L)'
;MKKNATQCSFCGREEDQVEKLVSGPNAFICDKCIGLCLNIIEKKTTKHELTILKPKETKHKLDDYIIGQENAKRTISVAVYN
;
A
#
# COMPACT_ATOMS: atom_id res chain seq x y z
N MET A 1 18.98 34.42 20.03
CA MET A 1 18.43 34.40 18.65
C MET A 1 17.66 33.09 18.50
N LYS A 2 16.32 33.13 18.56
CA LYS A 2 15.49 31.92 18.38
C LYS A 2 15.60 31.49 16.91
N LYS A 3 16.09 30.27 16.63
CA LYS A 3 16.09 29.71 15.27
C LYS A 3 14.63 29.59 14.82
N ASN A 4 14.20 30.49 13.93
CA ASN A 4 12.92 30.35 13.23
C ASN A 4 13.03 29.07 12.41
N ALA A 5 12.34 28.02 12.83
CA ALA A 5 12.33 26.76 12.10
C ALA A 5 11.45 26.93 10.85
N THR A 6 12.02 27.52 9.81
CA THR A 6 11.43 27.70 8.48
C THR A 6 11.58 26.45 7.61
N GLN A 7 11.92 25.31 8.22
CA GLN A 7 12.21 24.07 7.51
C GLN A 7 11.23 22.97 7.90
N CYS A 8 10.83 22.18 6.92
CA CYS A 8 10.03 20.98 7.12
C CYS A 8 10.78 19.97 8.01
N SER A 9 10.14 19.55 9.10
CA SER A 9 10.70 18.58 10.06
C SER A 9 10.88 17.17 9.48
N PHE A 10 10.31 16.88 8.31
CA PHE A 10 10.33 15.56 7.68
C PHE A 10 11.39 15.44 6.58
N CYS A 11 11.53 16.46 5.73
CA CYS A 11 12.48 16.44 4.61
C CYS A 11 13.60 17.48 4.69
N GLY A 12 13.57 18.39 5.67
CA GLY A 12 14.58 19.43 5.87
C GLY A 12 14.54 20.59 4.88
N ARG A 13 13.57 20.62 3.95
CA ARG A 13 13.42 21.72 2.99
C ARG A 13 12.92 22.99 3.66
N GLU A 14 13.48 24.11 3.24
CA GLU A 14 13.07 25.45 3.67
C GLU A 14 11.73 25.88 3.04
N GLU A 15 11.09 26.89 3.62
CA GLU A 15 9.78 27.41 3.23
C GLU A 15 9.74 27.89 1.76
N ASP A 16 10.85 28.43 1.25
CA ASP A 16 11.02 28.88 -0.14
C ASP A 16 11.13 27.73 -1.15
N GLN A 17 11.45 26.51 -0.70
CA GLN A 17 11.61 25.31 -1.53
C GLN A 17 10.32 24.49 -1.67
N VAL A 18 9.24 24.94 -1.03
CA VAL A 18 7.95 24.24 -0.96
C VAL A 18 6.82 25.23 -1.25
N GLU A 19 5.70 24.72 -1.75
CA GLU A 19 4.57 25.60 -2.09
C GLU A 19 3.85 26.04 -0.81
N LYS A 20 3.74 25.13 0.17
CA LYS A 20 3.11 25.38 1.46
C LYS A 20 3.88 24.70 2.56
N LEU A 21 4.12 25.44 3.65
CA LEU A 21 4.65 24.92 4.89
C LEU A 21 3.60 25.09 6.00
N VAL A 22 3.16 23.99 6.60
CA VAL A 22 2.16 23.97 7.67
C VAL A 22 2.88 23.94 9.02
N SER A 23 2.54 24.90 9.88
CA SER A 23 3.13 25.07 11.21
C SER A 23 2.26 24.39 12.28
N GLY A 24 2.84 23.46 13.05
CA GLY A 24 2.26 22.88 14.25
C GLY A 24 2.95 23.38 15.53
N PRO A 25 2.48 22.99 16.73
CA PRO A 25 3.03 23.46 18.00
C PRO A 25 4.53 23.18 18.19
N ASN A 26 5.04 22.07 17.65
CA ASN A 26 6.44 21.63 17.82
C ASN A 26 7.09 21.13 16.51
N ALA A 27 6.43 21.29 15.36
CA ALA A 27 6.90 20.72 14.09
C ALA A 27 6.33 21.47 12.89
N PHE A 28 7.00 21.36 11.74
CA PHE A 28 6.57 21.94 10.46
C PHE A 28 6.51 20.84 9.41
N ILE A 29 5.50 20.86 8.54
CA ILE A 29 5.36 19.88 7.47
C ILE A 29 4.99 20.56 6.15
N CYS A 30 5.67 20.21 5.06
CA CYS A 30 5.39 20.78 3.75
C CYS A 30 4.34 19.99 2.95
N ASP A 31 3.77 20.63 1.93
CA ASP A 31 2.80 20.04 0.99
C ASP A 31 3.26 18.68 0.41
N LYS A 32 4.54 18.58 0.05
CA LYS A 32 5.13 17.35 -0.50
C LYS A 32 5.13 16.21 0.51
N CYS A 33 5.51 16.48 1.76
CA CYS A 33 5.51 15.49 2.83
C CYS A 33 4.08 15.06 3.20
N ILE A 34 3.12 16.00 3.20
CA ILE A 34 1.70 15.67 3.38
C ILE A 34 1.25 14.70 2.29
N GLY A 35 1.54 15.00 1.01
CA GLY A 35 1.19 14.13 -0.12
C GLY A 35 1.80 12.73 -0.02
N LEU A 36 3.07 12.63 0.39
CA LEU A 36 3.72 11.34 0.64
C LEU A 36 3.06 10.56 1.77
N CYS A 37 2.78 11.22 2.90
CA CYS A 37 2.08 10.60 4.02
C CYS A 37 0.68 10.12 3.63
N LEU A 38 -0.06 10.93 2.86
CA LEU A 38 -1.37 10.55 2.34
C LEU A 38 -1.26 9.32 1.44
N ASN A 39 -0.30 9.27 0.52
CA ASN A 39 -0.10 8.09 -0.34
C ASN A 39 0.18 6.82 0.48
N ILE A 40 1.01 6.93 1.52
CA ILE A 40 1.32 5.80 2.41
C ILE A 40 0.07 5.34 3.19
N ILE A 41 -0.76 6.29 3.65
CA ILE A 41 -1.99 6.01 4.39
C ILE A 41 -3.09 5.46 3.46
N GLU A 42 -3.21 5.99 2.26
CA GLU A 42 -4.17 5.55 1.22
C GLU A 42 -3.79 4.20 0.63
N LYS A 43 -2.49 3.88 0.61
CA LYS A 43 -2.00 2.50 0.60
C LYS A 43 -2.30 1.79 1.92
N LYS A 44 -3.50 1.97 2.46
CA LYS A 44 -4.17 0.90 3.20
C LYS A 44 -3.99 -0.32 2.34
N THR A 45 -3.36 -1.31 2.94
CA THR A 45 -3.27 -2.65 2.38
C THR A 45 -4.61 -2.91 1.72
N THR A 46 -4.63 -2.98 0.39
CA THR A 46 -5.44 -4.01 -0.21
C THR A 46 -4.82 -5.26 0.39
N LYS A 47 -5.26 -5.62 1.61
CA LYS A 47 -5.62 -7.00 1.85
C LYS A 47 -6.48 -7.26 0.64
N HIS A 48 -5.85 -7.81 -0.40
CA HIS A 48 -6.57 -8.67 -1.28
C HIS A 48 -7.09 -9.68 -0.26
N GLU A 49 -8.31 -9.44 0.23
CA GLU A 49 -9.18 -10.49 0.68
C GLU A 49 -9.30 -11.32 -0.58
N LEU A 50 -8.29 -12.17 -0.78
CA LEU A 50 -8.36 -13.28 -1.69
C LEU A 50 -9.62 -13.97 -1.18
N THR A 51 -10.70 -13.81 -1.92
CA THR A 51 -11.92 -14.54 -1.65
C THR A 51 -11.55 -15.95 -2.03
N ILE A 52 -10.92 -16.66 -1.08
CA ILE A 52 -10.38 -17.98 -1.30
C ILE A 52 -11.60 -18.88 -1.49
N LEU A 53 -11.82 -19.27 -2.73
CA LEU A 53 -12.89 -20.19 -3.11
C LEU A 53 -12.58 -21.57 -2.55
N LYS A 54 -13.62 -22.39 -2.35
CA LYS A 54 -13.42 -23.78 -1.92
C LYS A 54 -12.52 -24.49 -2.94
N PRO A 55 -11.69 -25.47 -2.54
CA PRO A 55 -10.76 -26.13 -3.46
C PRO A 55 -11.44 -26.71 -4.71
N LYS A 56 -12.71 -27.13 -4.60
CA LYS A 56 -13.51 -27.59 -5.76
C LYS A 56 -13.79 -26.48 -6.77
N GLU A 57 -14.12 -25.29 -6.29
CA GLU A 57 -14.42 -24.12 -7.12
C GLU A 57 -13.15 -23.55 -7.77
N THR A 58 -12.03 -23.53 -7.03
CA THR A 58 -10.72 -23.16 -7.58
C THR A 58 -10.30 -24.11 -8.69
N LYS A 59 -10.45 -25.42 -8.49
CA LYS A 59 -10.15 -26.42 -9.53
C LYS A 59 -11.01 -26.18 -10.77
N HIS A 60 -12.31 -25.95 -10.61
CA HIS A 60 -13.21 -25.73 -11.74
C HIS A 60 -12.82 -24.49 -12.56
N LYS A 61 -12.47 -23.38 -11.90
CA LYS A 61 -11.95 -22.20 -12.61
C LYS A 61 -10.63 -22.48 -13.34
N LEU A 62 -9.78 -23.35 -12.79
CA LEU A 62 -8.55 -23.75 -13.48
C LEU A 62 -8.84 -24.62 -14.70
N ASP A 63 -9.95 -25.38 -14.72
CA ASP A 63 -10.36 -26.19 -15.88
C ASP A 63 -10.67 -25.33 -17.12
N ASP A 64 -11.12 -24.08 -16.93
CA ASP A 64 -11.42 -23.14 -18.02
C ASP A 64 -10.15 -22.67 -18.77
N TYR A 65 -8.98 -22.71 -18.11
CA TYR A 65 -7.71 -22.20 -18.65
C TYR A 65 -6.63 -23.28 -18.81
N ILE A 66 -6.71 -24.38 -18.06
CA ILE A 66 -5.69 -25.44 -17.99
C ILE A 66 -6.32 -26.79 -18.38
N ILE A 67 -6.02 -27.22 -19.61
CA ILE A 67 -6.48 -28.50 -20.15
C ILE A 67 -5.61 -29.63 -19.59
N GLY A 68 -6.25 -30.64 -19.00
CA GLY A 68 -5.56 -31.77 -18.36
C GLY A 68 -4.90 -31.39 -17.02
N GLN A 69 -3.74 -31.97 -16.68
CA GLN A 69 -2.99 -31.65 -15.44
C GLN A 69 -3.82 -31.76 -14.14
N GLU A 70 -4.63 -32.81 -14.03
CA GLU A 70 -5.57 -33.01 -12.92
C GLU A 70 -4.92 -32.97 -11.54
N ASN A 71 -3.74 -33.61 -11.41
CA ASN A 71 -3.00 -33.64 -10.15
C ASN A 71 -2.47 -32.25 -9.77
N ALA A 72 -1.97 -31.48 -10.74
CA ALA A 72 -1.47 -30.13 -10.47
C ALA A 72 -2.60 -29.18 -10.03
N LYS A 73 -3.75 -29.20 -10.73
CA LYS A 73 -4.92 -28.40 -10.38
C LYS A 73 -5.44 -28.74 -8.98
N ARG A 74 -5.46 -30.02 -8.61
CA ARG A 74 -5.85 -30.47 -7.26
C ARG A 74 -4.87 -29.93 -6.20
N THR A 75 -3.57 -30.10 -6.42
CA THR A 75 -2.54 -29.66 -5.47
C THR A 75 -2.59 -28.16 -5.23
N ILE A 76 -2.67 -27.36 -6.30
CA ILE A 76 -2.76 -25.89 -6.21
C ILE A 76 -4.04 -25.48 -5.48
N SER A 77 -5.17 -26.09 -5.81
CA SER A 77 -6.46 -25.73 -5.22
C SER A 77 -6.53 -26.00 -3.72
N VAL A 78 -5.84 -27.03 -3.22
CA VAL A 78 -5.75 -27.33 -1.78
C VAL A 78 -4.69 -26.45 -1.11
N ALA A 79 -3.55 -26.23 -1.76
CA ALA A 79 -2.45 -25.44 -1.22
C ALA A 79 -2.82 -23.97 -0.99
N VAL A 80 -3.70 -23.40 -1.84
CA VAL A 80 -4.18 -22.01 -1.72
C VAL A 80 -5.26 -21.86 -0.63
N TYR A 81 -5.87 -22.96 -0.18
CA TYR A 81 -6.95 -22.94 0.82
C TYR A 81 -6.46 -23.15 2.27
N ASN A 82 -5.25 -23.68 2.46
CA ASN A 82 -4.66 -23.91 3.78
C ASN A 82 -3.92 -22.69 4.32
#